data_AF-A0A4P7GRB3-F1
#
_entry.id   AF-A0A4P7GRB3-F1
#
_cell.length_a   1.000
_cell.length_b   1.000
_cell.length_c   1.000
_cell.angle_alpha   90.00
_cell.angle_beta   90.00
_cell.angle_gamma   90.00
#
_symmetry.space_group_name_H-M   'P 1'
#
loop_
_entity.id
_entity.type
_entity.pdbx_description
1 polymer ?
#
loop_
_entity_poly.entity_id
_entity_poly.type
_entity_poly.pdbx_seq_one_letter_code
_entity_poly.pdbx_strand_id
1 'polypeptide(L)'
;MPFDLHAVTVQLTAGIGAALAMVAASVLGLVRRRPGWLFVAAICALGPCYYLLGLSAVLATLGALGPLLLVGAGVAMQRGRTDLAAVAVAPVYLAVLVLLLMYGMATAY
;
A
#
# COMPACT_ATOMS: atom_id res chain seq x y z
N MET A 1 -19.89 -1.86 20.36
CA MET A 1 -19.43 -3.23 20.02
C MET A 1 -18.32 -3.59 20.98
N PRO A 2 -18.29 -4.80 21.55
CA PRO A 2 -17.18 -5.21 22.40
C PRO A 2 -15.88 -5.22 21.58
N PHE A 3 -14.80 -4.71 22.17
CA PHE A 3 -13.50 -4.57 21.54
C PHE A 3 -12.86 -5.96 21.46
N ASP A 4 -12.95 -6.61 20.29
CA ASP A 4 -12.43 -7.96 20.09
C ASP A 4 -10.93 -7.92 19.72
N LEU A 5 -10.09 -8.13 20.72
CA LEU A 5 -8.62 -8.19 20.60
C LEU A 5 -8.16 -9.21 19.55
N HIS A 6 -8.92 -10.29 19.33
CA HIS A 6 -8.56 -11.31 18.35
C HIS A 6 -8.80 -10.84 16.92
N ALA A 7 -9.94 -10.15 16.69
CA ALA A 7 -10.22 -9.53 15.41
C ALA A 7 -9.17 -8.46 15.05
N VAL A 8 -8.76 -7.64 16.03
CA VAL A 8 -7.73 -6.61 15.83
C VAL A 8 -6.37 -7.22 15.49
N THR A 9 -5.95 -8.29 16.18
CA THR A 9 -4.65 -8.96 15.92
C THR A 9 -4.60 -9.67 14.58
N VAL A 10 -5.70 -10.32 14.15
CA VAL A 10 -5.80 -10.94 12.81
C VAL A 10 -5.78 -9.88 11.71
N GLN A 11 -6.51 -8.78 11.90
CA GLN A 11 -6.56 -7.68 10.95
C GLN A 11 -5.19 -6.98 10.82
N LEU A 12 -4.44 -6.88 11.93
CA LEU A 12 -3.07 -6.37 11.96
C LEU A 12 -2.08 -7.29 11.24
N THR A 13 -2.09 -8.60 11.51
CA THR A 13 -1.15 -9.56 10.86
C THR A 13 -1.44 -9.68 9.36
N ALA A 14 -2.72 -9.73 8.97
CA ALA A 14 -3.12 -9.72 7.57
C ALA A 14 -2.75 -8.39 6.88
N GLY A 15 -2.92 -7.25 7.57
CA GLY A 15 -2.57 -5.92 7.07
C GLY A 15 -1.07 -5.76 6.81
N ILE A 16 -0.23 -6.20 7.75
CA ILE A 16 1.23 -6.17 7.59
C ILE A 16 1.68 -7.09 6.45
N GLY A 17 1.13 -8.31 6.38
CA GLY A 17 1.43 -9.24 5.28
C GLY A 17 1.06 -8.67 3.92
N ALA A 18 -0.10 -8.03 3.81
CA ALA A 18 -0.54 -7.38 2.58
C ALA A 18 0.30 -6.15 2.20
N ALA A 19 0.77 -5.37 3.18
CA ALA A 19 1.70 -4.26 2.94
C ALA A 19 3.06 -4.76 2.42
N LEU A 20 3.62 -5.82 3.00
CA LEU A 20 4.85 -6.44 2.53
C LEU A 20 4.71 -7.01 1.11
N ALA A 21 3.59 -7.69 0.83
CA ALA A 21 3.30 -8.21 -0.50
C ALA A 21 3.16 -7.09 -1.55
N MET A 22 2.52 -5.97 -1.18
CA MET A 22 2.39 -4.79 -2.04
C MET A 22 3.76 -4.17 -2.35
N VAL A 23 4.63 -4.01 -1.34
CA VAL A 23 5.99 -3.49 -1.52
C VAL A 23 6.82 -4.42 -2.40
N ALA A 24 6.79 -5.74 -2.13
CA ALA A 24 7.52 -6.71 -2.93
C ALA A 24 7.06 -6.71 -4.41
N ALA A 25 5.74 -6.74 -4.65
CA ALA A 25 5.19 -6.74 -6.00
C ALA A 25 5.47 -5.42 -6.75
N SER A 26 5.37 -4.27 -6.07
CA SER A 26 5.65 -2.96 -6.68
C SER A 26 7.13 -2.80 -7.04
N VAL A 27 8.04 -3.20 -6.16
CA VAL A 27 9.49 -3.22 -6.43
C VAL A 27 9.79 -4.17 -7.59
N LEU A 28 9.20 -5.37 -7.60
CA LEU A 28 9.42 -6.33 -8.68
C LEU A 28 8.90 -5.80 -10.03
N GLY A 29 7.77 -5.08 -10.04
CA GLY A 29 7.22 -4.41 -11.21
C GLY A 29 8.10 -3.28 -11.73
N LEU A 30 8.64 -2.45 -10.83
CA LEU A 30 9.55 -1.36 -11.17
C LEU A 30 10.90 -1.86 -11.69
N VAL A 31 11.54 -2.78 -10.96
CA VAL A 31 12.87 -3.32 -11.29
C VAL A 31 12.84 -4.17 -12.56
N ARG A 32 11.85 -5.06 -12.69
CA ARG A 32 11.72 -5.91 -13.88
C ARG A 32 11.02 -5.20 -15.05
N ARG A 33 10.62 -3.93 -14.88
CA ARG A 33 9.82 -3.15 -15.84
C ARG A 33 8.59 -3.91 -16.35
N ARG A 34 7.97 -4.70 -15.46
CA ARG A 34 6.79 -5.52 -15.79
C ARG A 34 5.55 -4.90 -15.16
N PRO A 35 4.68 -4.25 -15.95
CA PRO A 35 3.50 -3.56 -15.44
C PRO A 35 2.51 -4.51 -14.76
N GLY A 36 2.52 -5.80 -15.14
CA GLY A 36 1.73 -6.85 -14.50
C GLY A 36 1.86 -6.89 -12.98
N TRP A 37 3.08 -6.70 -12.46
CA TRP A 37 3.34 -6.74 -11.03
C TRP A 37 2.87 -5.49 -10.29
N LEU A 38 2.72 -4.36 -10.97
CA LEU A 38 2.11 -3.15 -10.40
C LEU A 38 0.59 -3.33 -10.21
N PHE A 39 -0.07 -4.09 -11.07
CA PHE A 39 -1.48 -4.46 -10.86
C PHE A 39 -1.64 -5.44 -9.69
N VAL A 40 -0.74 -6.41 -9.56
CA VAL A 40 -0.71 -7.31 -8.38
C VAL A 40 -0.49 -6.50 -7.11
N ALA A 41 0.44 -5.53 -7.13
CA ALA A 41 0.66 -4.61 -6.01
C ALA A 41 -0.61 -3.81 -5.67
N ALA A 42 -1.34 -3.31 -6.67
CA ALA A 42 -2.60 -2.60 -6.45
C ALA A 42 -3.67 -3.47 -5.78
N ILE A 43 -3.74 -4.76 -6.13
CA ILE A 43 -4.65 -5.70 -5.47
C ILE A 43 -4.23 -5.95 -4.02
N CYS A 44 -2.94 -6.17 -3.78
CA CYS A 44 -2.39 -6.29 -2.42
C CYS A 44 -2.60 -5.02 -1.59
N ALA A 45 -2.68 -3.85 -2.24
CA ALA A 45 -2.94 -2.58 -1.57
C ALA A 45 -4.36 -2.45 -1.00
N LEU A 46 -5.34 -3.17 -1.54
CA LEU A 46 -6.73 -3.05 -1.05
C LEU A 46 -6.86 -3.41 0.44
N GLY A 47 -6.14 -4.44 0.92
CA GLY A 47 -6.19 -4.85 2.32
C GLY A 47 -5.74 -3.75 3.29
N PRO A 48 -4.51 -3.23 3.18
CA PRO A 48 -4.01 -2.12 4.00
C PRO A 48 -4.87 -0.87 3.87
N CYS A 49 -5.42 -0.59 2.69
CA CYS A 49 -6.24 0.59 2.45
C CYS A 49 -7.59 0.54 3.19
N TYR A 50 -8.19 -0.65 3.35
CA TYR A 50 -9.37 -0.84 4.20
C TYR A 50 -9.07 -0.57 5.69
N TYR A 51 -7.86 -0.91 6.15
CA TYR A 51 -7.44 -0.61 7.52
C TYR A 51 -7.24 0.90 7.74
N LEU A 52 -6.63 1.58 6.75
CA LEU A 52 -6.40 3.02 6.78
C LEU A 52 -7.68 3.86 6.76
N LEU A 53 -8.73 3.39 6.07
CA LEU A 53 -10.06 4.00 6.04
C LEU A 53 -10.66 4.17 7.45
N GLY A 54 -10.31 3.27 8.38
CA GLY A 54 -10.79 3.31 9.76
C GLY A 54 -10.00 4.20 10.72
N LEU A 55 -8.83 4.72 10.31
CA LEU A 55 -7.90 5.42 11.21
C LEU A 55 -8.01 6.94 11.16
N SER A 56 -8.08 7.56 9.97
CA SER A 56 -8.29 9.01 9.83
C SER A 56 -8.69 9.39 8.40
N ALA A 57 -9.32 10.55 8.20
CA ALA A 57 -9.74 11.03 6.87
C ALA A 57 -8.56 11.24 5.89
N VAL A 58 -7.40 11.65 6.40
CA VAL A 58 -6.17 11.83 5.60
C VAL A 58 -5.58 10.48 5.19
N LEU A 59 -5.63 9.49 6.08
CA LEU A 59 -5.18 8.13 5.78
C LEU A 59 -6.17 7.39 4.88
N ALA A 60 -7.46 7.65 5.02
CA ALA A 60 -8.52 7.13 4.14
C ALA A 60 -8.32 7.57 2.69
N THR A 61 -7.99 8.84 2.47
CA THR A 61 -7.71 9.37 1.13
C THR A 61 -6.43 8.78 0.54
N LEU A 62 -5.37 8.65 1.33
CA LEU A 62 -4.16 7.94 0.91
C LEU A 62 -4.41 6.46 0.61
N GLY A 63 -5.24 5.79 1.41
CA GLY A 63 -5.67 4.41 1.18
C GLY A 63 -6.47 4.26 -0.11
N ALA A 64 -7.43 5.14 -0.37
CA ALA A 64 -8.21 5.08 -1.62
C ALA A 64 -7.35 5.37 -2.86
N LEU A 65 -6.37 6.28 -2.75
CA LEU A 65 -5.51 6.69 -3.86
C LEU A 65 -4.37 5.71 -4.14
N GLY A 66 -3.89 4.96 -3.15
CA GLY A 66 -2.76 4.02 -3.30
C GLY A 66 -2.92 3.00 -4.46
N PRO A 67 -4.04 2.24 -4.52
CA PRO A 67 -4.30 1.31 -5.62
C PRO A 67 -4.40 2.01 -6.97
N LEU A 68 -5.05 3.18 -7.03
CA LEU A 68 -5.19 3.99 -8.24
C LEU A 68 -3.83 4.46 -8.78
N LEU A 69 -2.93 4.87 -7.88
CA LEU A 69 -1.58 5.30 -8.24
C LEU A 69 -0.72 4.13 -8.76
N LEU A 70 -0.86 2.94 -8.17
CA LEU A 70 -0.17 1.73 -8.64
C LEU A 70 -0.68 1.28 -10.03
N VAL A 71 -2.00 1.33 -10.26
CA VAL A 71 -2.60 1.07 -11.58
C VAL A 71 -2.12 2.11 -12.59
N GLY A 72 -2.14 3.40 -12.22
CA GLY A 72 -1.65 4.49 -13.05
C GLY A 72 -0.17 4.34 -13.40
N ALA A 73 0.67 3.90 -12.46
CA ALA A 73 2.07 3.58 -12.69
C ALA A 73 2.24 2.42 -13.68
N GLY A 74 1.40 1.37 -13.57
CA GLY A 74 1.36 0.26 -14.53
C GLY A 74 1.03 0.73 -15.95
N VAL A 75 0.04 1.62 -16.10
CA VAL A 75 -0.34 2.22 -17.39
C VAL A 75 0.76 3.13 -17.94
N ALA A 76 1.40 3.95 -17.08
CA ALA A 76 2.52 4.80 -17.49
C ALA A 76 3.72 3.97 -17.99
N MET A 77 4.02 2.85 -17.32
CA MET A 77 5.03 1.89 -17.78
C MET A 77 4.68 1.26 -19.12
N GLN A 78 3.42 0.87 -19.36
CA GLN A 78 2.99 0.33 -20.65
C GLN A 78 3.18 1.34 -21.80
N ARG A 79 3.06 2.64 -21.50
CA ARG A 79 3.29 3.73 -22.46
C ARG A 79 4.76 4.16 -22.55
N GLY A 80 5.69 3.41 -21.94
CA GLY A 80 7.12 3.71 -21.97
C GLY A 80 7.54 4.90 -21.10
N ARG A 81 6.65 5.47 -20.27
CA ARG A 81 6.94 6.61 -19.38
C ARG A 81 7.29 6.12 -17.98
N THR A 82 8.47 5.50 -17.84
CA THR A 82 8.94 4.95 -16.56
C THR A 82 9.14 6.00 -15.47
N ASP A 83 9.49 7.24 -15.85
CA ASP A 83 9.70 8.32 -14.88
C ASP A 83 8.40 8.72 -14.20
N LEU A 84 7.30 8.80 -14.95
CA LEU A 84 5.97 9.05 -14.40
C LEU A 84 5.49 7.90 -13.51
N ALA A 85 5.85 6.66 -13.84
CA ALA A 85 5.55 5.51 -13.00
C ALA A 85 6.29 5.62 -11.65
N ALA A 86 7.57 6.00 -11.64
CA ALA A 86 8.32 6.20 -10.39
C ALA A 86 7.72 7.31 -9.52
N VAL A 87 7.37 8.46 -10.13
CA VAL A 87 6.71 9.57 -9.43
C VAL A 87 5.36 9.16 -8.85
N ALA A 88 4.58 8.35 -9.57
CA ALA A 88 3.28 7.87 -9.10
C ALA A 88 3.39 6.87 -7.93
N VAL A 89 4.45 6.05 -7.87
CA VAL A 89 4.64 5.07 -6.78
C VAL A 89 5.25 5.72 -5.52
N ALA A 90 6.01 6.81 -5.64
CA ALA A 90 6.61 7.52 -4.51
C ALA A 90 5.65 7.83 -3.33
N PRO A 91 4.46 8.43 -3.54
CA PRO A 91 3.50 8.67 -2.46
C PRO A 91 2.97 7.38 -1.81
N VAL A 92 2.92 6.26 -2.55
CA VAL A 92 2.50 4.96 -2.02
C VAL A 92 3.54 4.44 -1.01
N TYR A 93 4.84 4.54 -1.35
CA TYR A 93 5.90 4.17 -0.40
C TYR A 93 5.95 5.10 0.82
N LEU A 94 5.71 6.40 0.63
CA LEU A 94 5.62 7.35 1.75
C LEU A 94 4.49 6.95 2.70
N ALA A 95 3.31 6.61 2.17
CA ALA A 95 2.18 6.19 2.99
C ALA A 95 2.47 4.90 3.77
N VAL A 96 3.14 3.91 3.14
CA VAL A 96 3.57 2.68 3.82
C VAL A 96 4.61 2.98 4.92
N LEU A 97 5.57 3.88 4.67
CA LEU A 97 6.55 4.28 5.67
C LEU A 97 5.88 4.96 6.88
N VAL A 98 4.96 5.89 6.64
CA VAL A 98 4.19 6.56 7.70
C VAL A 98 3.40 5.53 8.50
N LEU A 99 2.76 4.55 7.84
CA LEU A 99 2.06 3.45 8.50
C LEU A 99 2.98 2.65 9.43
N LEU A 100 4.16 2.26 8.93
CA LEU A 100 5.15 1.51 9.69
C LEU A 100 5.70 2.31 10.87
N LEU A 101 5.90 3.63 10.71
CA LEU A 101 6.32 4.52 11.78
C LEU A 101 5.25 4.65 12.86
N MET A 102 3.99 4.89 12.48
CA MET A 102 2.88 4.92 13.44
C MET A 102 2.77 3.61 14.20
N TYR A 103 2.94 2.48 13.51
CA TYR A 103 2.95 1.16 14.13
C TYR A 103 4.12 0.99 15.10
N GLY A 104 5.35 1.28 14.66
CA GLY A 104 6.55 1.17 15.51
C GLY A 104 6.45 2.02 16.77
N MET A 105 5.93 3.24 16.66
CA MET A 105 5.65 4.10 17.81
C MET A 105 4.59 3.51 18.72
N ALA A 106 3.50 2.96 18.18
CA ALA A 106 2.44 2.32 18.98
C ALA A 106 2.92 1.07 19.73
N THR A 107 3.89 0.33 19.20
CA THR A 107 4.49 -0.83 19.87
C THR A 107 5.60 -0.50 20.88
N ALA A 108 6.07 0.75 20.90
CA ALA A 108 7.14 1.19 21.79
C ALA A 108 6.62 1.72 23.15
N TYR A 109 5.30 1.88 23.29
CA TYR A 109 4.60 2.23 24.53
C TYR A 109 3.84 1.02 25.08
#